data_AF-W4RN47-F1
#
_entry.id   AF-W4RN47-F1
#
_cell.length_a   1.000
_cell.length_b   1.000
_cell.length_c   1.000
_cell.angle_alpha   90.00
_cell.angle_beta   90.00
_cell.angle_gamma   90.00
#
_symmetry.space_group_name_H-M   'P 1'
#
loop_
_entity.id
_entity.type
_entity.pdbx_description
1 polymer ?
#
loop_
_entity_poly.entity_id
_entity_poly.type
_entity_poly.pdbx_seq_one_letter_code
_entity_poly.pdbx_strand_id
1 'polypeptide(L)' 'MRLTLAAFDLEDSNMKVIDVAMKYGYTSPDSFARAFHAMHGITPSEARNHGQSLKAYPPMTFQLSIKGGREELK' A
#
# COMPACT_ATOMS: atom_id res chain seq x y z
N MET A 1 9.94 -11.44 -0.27
CA MET A 1 9.90 -9.99 0.09
C MET A 1 10.04 -9.09 -1.15
N ARG A 2 9.23 -9.29 -2.21
CA ARG A 2 9.36 -8.52 -3.47
C ARG A 2 8.73 -7.12 -3.37
N LEU A 3 7.59 -7.02 -2.72
CA LEU A 3 6.86 -5.76 -2.56
C LEU A 3 7.57 -4.75 -1.63
N THR A 4 8.39 -5.22 -0.68
CA THR A 4 9.20 -4.35 0.19
C THR A 4 10.37 -3.74 -0.58
N LEU A 5 11.05 -4.53 -1.41
CA LEU A 5 12.10 -4.03 -2.31
C LEU A 5 11.52 -3.03 -3.33
N ALA A 6 10.30 -3.30 -3.82
CA ALA A 6 9.59 -2.38 -4.70
C ALA A 6 9.29 -1.02 -4.03
N ALA A 7 9.08 -1.00 -2.71
CA ALA A 7 8.88 0.25 -1.96
C ALA A 7 10.16 1.08 -1.89
N PHE A 8 11.31 0.44 -1.64
CA PHE A 8 12.62 1.10 -1.65
C PHE A 8 12.98 1.65 -3.03
N ASP A 9 12.73 0.88 -4.11
CA ASP A 9 12.92 1.36 -5.49
C ASP A 9 12.05 2.59 -5.78
N LEU A 10 10.84 2.67 -5.23
CA LEU A 10 9.93 3.82 -5.43
C LEU A 10 10.33 5.06 -4.63
N GLU A 11 11.04 4.89 -3.51
CA GLU A 11 11.51 5.98 -2.65
C GLU A 11 12.80 6.61 -3.20
N ASP A 12 13.75 5.78 -3.65
CA ASP A 12 15.06 6.22 -4.10
C ASP A 12 15.07 6.66 -5.58
N SER A 13 14.19 6.10 -6.40
CA SER A 13 14.19 6.34 -7.85
C SER A 13 12.97 7.12 -8.33
N ASN A 14 13.19 8.06 -9.27
CA ASN A 14 12.11 8.69 -10.04
C ASN A 14 11.49 7.72 -11.10
N MET A 15 11.61 6.40 -10.88
CA MET A 15 11.02 5.39 -11.75
C MET A 15 9.49 5.50 -11.72
N LYS A 16 8.86 5.19 -12.84
CA LYS A 16 7.39 5.14 -12.88
C LYS A 16 6.94 3.88 -12.14
N VAL A 17 5.81 4.00 -11.45
CA VAL A 17 5.17 2.87 -10.74
C VAL A 17 4.98 1.65 -11.66
N ILE A 18 4.72 1.87 -12.95
CA ILE A 18 4.57 0.81 -13.94
C ILE A 18 5.89 0.06 -14.21
N ASP A 19 7.02 0.76 -14.31
CA ASP A 19 8.33 0.14 -14.52
C ASP A 19 8.72 -0.72 -13.31
N VAL A 20 8.44 -0.22 -12.10
CA VAL A 20 8.61 -0.99 -10.85
C VAL A 20 7.70 -2.22 -10.85
N ALA A 21 6.42 -2.08 -11.18
CA ALA A 21 5.49 -3.20 -11.25
C ALA A 21 6.02 -4.31 -12.18
N MET A 22 6.46 -3.95 -13.38
CA MET A 22 7.03 -4.89 -14.35
C MET A 22 8.32 -5.55 -13.83
N LYS A 23 9.22 -4.79 -13.21
CA LYS A 23 10.47 -5.29 -12.59
C LYS A 23 10.20 -6.37 -11.53
N TYR A 24 9.09 -6.26 -10.81
CA TYR A 24 8.70 -7.21 -9.76
C TYR A 24 7.71 -8.30 -10.25
N GLY A 25 7.48 -8.41 -11.56
CA GLY A 25 6.71 -9.48 -12.18
C GLY A 25 5.19 -9.23 -12.26
N TYR A 26 4.75 -7.99 -12.10
CA TYR A 26 3.36 -7.59 -12.30
C TYR A 26 3.16 -7.09 -13.72
N THR A 27 2.20 -7.69 -14.42
CA THR A 27 1.79 -7.31 -15.78
C THR A 27 0.85 -6.12 -15.82
N SER A 28 0.28 -5.73 -14.68
CA SER A 28 -0.60 -4.56 -14.57
C SER A 28 -0.24 -3.72 -13.33
N PRO A 29 -0.10 -2.39 -13.50
CA PRO A 29 0.18 -1.48 -12.39
C PRO A 29 -0.93 -1.49 -11.35
N ASP A 30 -2.19 -1.70 -11.74
CA ASP A 30 -3.33 -1.83 -10.83
C ASP A 30 -3.22 -3.06 -9.91
N SER A 31 -2.84 -4.22 -10.46
CA SER A 31 -2.61 -5.43 -9.68
C SER A 31 -1.45 -5.26 -8.69
N PHE A 32 -0.38 -4.58 -9.12
CA PHE A 32 0.72 -4.20 -8.26
C PHE A 32 0.26 -3.25 -7.15
N ALA A 33 -0.47 -2.18 -7.48
CA ALA A 33 -0.94 -1.20 -6.51
C ALA A 33 -1.88 -1.82 -5.46
N ARG A 34 -2.77 -2.73 -5.88
CA ARG A 34 -3.62 -3.52 -4.96
C ARG A 34 -2.79 -4.36 -4.00
N ALA A 35 -1.82 -5.12 -4.51
CA ALA A 35 -0.97 -5.96 -3.68
C ALA A 35 -0.05 -5.15 -2.76
N PHE A 36 0.48 -4.04 -3.26
CA PHE A 36 1.32 -3.10 -2.52
C PHE A 36 0.54 -2.42 -1.41
N HIS A 37 -0.66 -1.92 -1.68
CA HIS A 37 -1.54 -1.33 -0.67
C HIS A 37 -2.01 -2.36 0.36
N ALA A 38 -2.33 -3.59 -0.06
CA ALA A 38 -2.69 -4.66 0.88
C ALA A 38 -1.54 -5.02 1.84
N MET A 39 -0.28 -4.87 1.41
CA MET A 39 0.89 -5.18 2.23
C MET A 39 1.42 -4.00 3.06
N HIS A 40 1.41 -2.78 2.50
CA HIS A 40 2.02 -1.58 3.10
C HIS A 40 0.99 -0.56 3.61
N GLY A 41 -0.29 -0.72 3.29
CA GLY A 41 -1.36 0.19 3.71
C GLY A 41 -1.40 1.54 2.97
N ILE A 42 -0.51 1.75 1.99
CA ILE A 42 -0.42 2.96 1.17
C ILE A 42 -0.25 2.60 -0.30
N THR A 43 -0.60 3.50 -1.23
CA THR A 43 -0.38 3.26 -2.66
C THR A 43 1.09 3.45 -3.05
N PRO A 44 1.58 2.82 -4.12
CA PRO A 44 2.95 3.03 -4.59
C PRO A 44 3.23 4.48 -5.02
N SER A 45 2.22 5.22 -5.51
CA SER A 45 2.33 6.65 -5.78
C SER A 45 2.48 7.48 -4.51
N GLU A 46 1.80 7.09 -3.42
CA GLU A 46 1.99 7.70 -2.09
C GLU A 46 3.36 7.35 -1.51
N ALA A 47 3.82 6.11 -1.62
CA ALA A 47 5.15 5.70 -1.18
C ALA A 47 6.25 6.55 -1.85
N ARG A 48 6.12 6.79 -3.16
CA ARG A 48 7.00 7.68 -3.93
C ARG A 48 6.94 9.14 -3.45
N ASN A 49 5.76 9.65 -3.10
CA ASN A 49 5.62 11.02 -2.58
C ASN A 49 6.07 11.15 -1.12
N HIS A 50 5.96 10.09 -0.33
CA HIS A 50 6.35 10.06 1.08
C HIS A 50 7.86 10.25 1.28
N GLY A 51 8.68 9.77 0.33
CA GLY A 51 10.12 10.05 0.32
C GLY A 51 10.47 11.54 0.18
N GLN A 52 9.59 12.36 -0.40
CA GLN A 52 9.80 13.81 -0.56
C GLN A 52 9.09 14.68 0.50
N SER A 53 8.18 14.10 1.29
CA SER A 53 7.54 14.79 2.40
C SER A 53 7.13 13.77 3.45
N LEU A 54 8.07 13.40 4.31
CA LEU A 54 7.79 12.94 5.67
C LEU A 54 7.15 14.08 6.48
N LYS A 55 5.96 14.53 6.08
CA LYS A 55 5.07 15.30 6.94
C LYS A 55 4.20 14.26 7.65
N ALA A 56 4.77 13.75 8.74
CA ALA A 56 4.17 12.92 9.78
C ALA A 56 2.69 12.57 9.56
N TYR A 57 2.42 11.38 9.04
CA TYR A 57 1.11 10.78 9.24
C TYR A 57 1.06 10.26 10.69
N PRO A 58 0.07 10.68 11.50
CA PRO A 58 -0.14 10.07 12.80
C PRO A 58 -0.38 8.56 12.61
N PRO A 59 0.04 7.72 13.57
CA PRO A 59 -0.13 6.27 13.45
C PRO A 59 -1.60 5.95 13.16
N MET A 60 -1.85 5.28 12.02
CA MET A 60 -3.18 4.86 11.61
C MET A 60 -3.83 4.06 12.73
N THR A 61 -4.82 4.67 13.38
CA THR A 61 -5.68 3.97 14.33
C THR A 61 -6.66 3.13 13.52
N PHE A 62 -6.41 1.82 13.42
CA PHE A 62 -7.39 0.86 12.91
C PHE A 62 -8.51 0.72 13.95
N GLN A 63 -9.64 1.39 13.74
CA GLN A 63 -10.84 1.18 14.55
C GLN A 63 -11.74 0.14 13.87
N LEU A 64 -11.56 -1.13 14.25
CA LEU A 64 -12.50 -2.20 13.89
C LEU A 64 -13.77 -2.06 14.74
N SER A 65 -14.84 -1.50 14.17
CA SER A 65 -16.16 -1.48 14.83
C SER A 65 -16.98 -2.70 14.43
N ILE A 66 -17.02 -3.71 15.31
CA ILE A 66 -17.94 -4.86 15.18
C ILE A 66 -19.28 -4.43 15.80
N LYS A 67 -20.28 -4.12 14.97
CA LYS A 67 -21.67 -4.10 15.44
C LYS A 67 -22.18 -5.53 15.45
N GLY A 68 -22.17 -6.15 16.63
CA GLY A 68 -22.85 -7.42 16.88
C GLY A 68 -24.33 -7.27 16.60
N GLY A 69 -24.81 -7.99 15.58
CA GLY A 69 -26.23 -8.17 15.32
C GLY A 69 -26.81 -9.10 16.36
N ARG A 70 -27.58 -8.50 17.28
CA ARG A 70 -28.58 -9.02 18.21
C ARG A 70 -28.91 -10.52 18.08
N GLU A 71 -28.81 -11.20 19.21
CA GLU A 71 -29.49 -12.45 19.53
C GLU A 71 -30.99 -12.31 19.23
N GLU A 72 -31.56 -13.18 18.39
CA GLU A 72 -33.00 -13.42 18.36
C GLU A 72 -33.27 -14.92 18.44
N LEU A 73 -33.97 -15.26 19.53
CA LEU A 73 -34.45 -16.57 19.95
C LEU A 73 -35.30 -17.26 18.88
N LYS A 74 -35.17 -18.58 18.79
CA LYS A 74 -36.32 -19.44 18.51
C LYS A 74 -36.18 -20.79 19.21
#